data_AF-A0AAV0AGG5-F1
#
_entry.id   AF-A0AAV0AGG5-F1
#
_cell.length_a   1.000
_cell.length_b   1.000
_cell.length_c   1.000
_cell.angle_alpha   90.00
_cell.angle_beta   90.00
_cell.angle_gamma   90.00
#
_symmetry.space_group_name_H-M   'P 1'
#
loop_
_entity.id
_entity.type
_entity.pdbx_description
1 polymer ?
#
loop_
_entity_poly.entity_id
_entity_poly.type
_entity_poly.pdbx_seq_one_letter_code
_entity_poly.pdbx_strand_id
1 'polypeptide(L)'
;MSSIDKIAIRGIRSFDSQSIAVMQFYSPLTVIVGQNGSGKTTIIECLKYITTGDLPPNTKGGAFVHDPGMAGESTVMAEVLLRFKNAAGTKLVASRRLQVSRRKNAGLTMKTLEGTLSYHDDKRSTQNSKRRTISTKCAEMDSELPRHLGISKAILENVIFCHQEDSNWPLSEPGTLKKKFDEIFEATKLTLFLNYLKKICKKKIHPGA
;
A
#
# COMPACT_ATOMS: atom_id res chain seq x y z
N MET A 1 -4.27 14.83 13.29
CA MET A 1 -4.92 14.11 12.18
C MET A 1 -3.87 13.78 11.14
N SER A 2 -3.80 12.52 10.72
CA SER A 2 -2.95 12.07 9.61
C SER A 2 -3.53 12.55 8.28
N SER A 3 -2.67 12.74 7.26
CA SER A 3 -3.11 13.19 5.93
C SER A 3 -2.10 12.79 4.86
N ILE A 4 -2.57 12.47 3.66
CA ILE A 4 -1.72 12.33 2.46
C ILE A 4 -1.45 13.72 1.85
N ASP A 5 -0.26 13.92 1.29
CA ASP A 5 0.21 15.22 0.76
C ASP A 5 0.49 15.13 -0.74
N LYS A 6 1.49 14.33 -1.14
CA LYS A 6 1.86 14.16 -2.55
C LYS A 6 2.07 12.70 -2.87
N ILE A 7 1.65 12.29 -4.07
CA ILE A 7 2.05 11.02 -4.67
C ILE A 7 2.93 11.31 -5.90
N ALA A 8 3.97 10.50 -6.10
CA ALA A 8 4.73 10.47 -7.33
C ALA A 8 4.76 9.05 -7.88
N ILE A 9 4.55 8.90 -9.19
CA ILE A 9 4.37 7.61 -9.87
C ILE A 9 5.27 7.59 -11.10
N ARG A 10 6.02 6.50 -11.28
CA ARG A 10 6.85 6.23 -12.47
C ARG A 10 6.77 4.77 -12.83
N GLY A 11 6.67 4.47 -14.12
CA GLY A 11 6.75 3.11 -14.66
C GLY A 11 5.61 2.19 -14.20
N ILE A 12 4.43 2.73 -13.92
CA ILE A 12 3.24 1.95 -13.49
C ILE A 12 2.16 2.07 -14.55
N ARG A 13 1.73 0.95 -15.15
CA ARG A 13 0.74 0.90 -16.24
C ARG A 13 0.98 1.98 -17.30
N SER A 14 0.07 2.94 -17.46
CA SER A 14 0.18 4.02 -18.45
C SER A 14 1.12 5.17 -18.04
N PHE A 15 1.63 5.17 -16.81
CA PHE A 15 2.66 6.10 -16.39
C PHE A 15 4.01 5.67 -16.97
N ASP A 16 4.63 6.60 -17.70
CA ASP A 16 5.92 6.45 -18.36
C ASP A 16 7.03 5.99 -17.39
N SER A 17 7.96 5.19 -17.90
CA SER A 17 9.13 4.70 -17.16
C SER A 17 10.22 5.74 -17.01
N GLN A 18 10.27 6.76 -17.89
CA GLN A 18 11.33 7.76 -17.93
C GLN A 18 10.99 9.03 -17.14
N SER A 19 9.72 9.42 -17.13
CA SER A 19 9.22 10.60 -16.41
C SER A 19 8.46 10.24 -15.13
N ILE A 20 8.58 11.11 -14.12
CA ILE A 20 7.82 10.97 -12.86
C ILE A 20 6.59 11.86 -12.93
N ALA A 21 5.40 11.27 -12.83
CA ALA A 21 4.16 12.00 -12.66
C ALA A 21 3.94 12.32 -11.18
N VAL A 22 3.69 13.59 -10.84
CA VAL A 22 3.47 14.04 -9.46
C VAL A 22 2.07 14.61 -9.32
N MET A 23 1.37 14.22 -8.26
CA MET A 23 0.05 14.73 -7.91
C MET A 23 0.01 15.18 -6.44
N GLN A 24 -0.60 16.34 -6.20
CA GLN A 24 -0.86 16.89 -4.86
C GLN A 24 -2.29 16.58 -4.44
N PHE A 25 -2.47 16.16 -3.19
CA PHE A 25 -3.78 16.03 -2.55
C PHE A 25 -4.13 17.32 -1.81
N TYR A 26 -5.39 17.70 -1.88
CA TYR A 26 -5.96 18.89 -1.26
C TYR A 26 -7.03 18.48 -0.25
N SER A 27 -7.18 19.30 0.79
CA SER A 27 -8.20 19.17 1.82
C SER A 27 -9.25 20.27 1.65
N PRO A 28 -10.55 19.97 1.81
CA PRO A 28 -11.13 18.67 2.18
C PRO A 28 -11.35 17.72 0.99
N LEU A 29 -11.24 18.21 -0.24
CA LEU A 29 -11.60 17.46 -1.45
C LEU A 29 -10.51 17.56 -2.52
N THR A 30 -10.20 16.43 -3.15
CA THR A 30 -9.36 16.33 -4.34
C THR A 30 -10.18 15.72 -5.47
N VAL A 31 -10.29 16.42 -6.59
CA VAL A 31 -11.05 15.95 -7.77
C VAL A 31 -10.08 15.47 -8.84
N ILE A 32 -10.23 14.23 -9.28
CA ILE A 32 -9.42 13.62 -10.35
C ILE A 32 -10.31 13.41 -11.57
N VAL A 33 -10.08 14.18 -12.63
CA VAL A 33 -10.81 14.08 -13.90
C VAL A 33 -9.86 13.74 -15.04
N GLY A 34 -10.42 13.12 -16.09
CA GLY A 34 -9.67 12.71 -17.27
C GLY A 34 -10.45 11.70 -18.10
N GLN A 35 -10.01 11.51 -19.35
CA GLN A 35 -10.63 10.55 -20.27
C GLN A 35 -10.50 9.09 -19.78
N ASN A 36 -11.27 8.17 -20.36
CA ASN A 36 -11.10 6.75 -20.07
C ASN A 36 -9.70 6.29 -20.49
N GLY A 37 -9.07 5.44 -19.68
CA GLY A 37 -7.68 5.02 -19.90
C GLY A 37 -6.62 6.04 -19.45
N SER A 38 -6.98 7.24 -18.95
CA SER A 38 -6.01 8.25 -18.51
C SER A 38 -5.25 7.92 -17.21
N GLY A 39 -5.43 6.73 -16.64
CA GLY A 39 -4.73 6.31 -15.41
C GLY A 39 -5.36 6.74 -14.09
N LYS A 40 -6.62 7.22 -14.07
CA LYS A 40 -7.32 7.62 -12.82
C LYS A 40 -7.37 6.49 -11.79
N THR A 41 -7.84 5.31 -12.21
CA THR A 41 -7.89 4.10 -11.38
C THR A 41 -6.49 3.69 -10.92
N THR A 42 -5.49 3.82 -11.80
CA THR A 42 -4.08 3.54 -11.48
C THR A 42 -3.54 4.39 -10.33
N ILE A 43 -3.97 5.65 -10.18
CA ILE A 43 -3.57 6.49 -9.04
C ILE A 43 -4.06 5.88 -7.72
N ILE A 44 -5.30 5.38 -7.69
CA ILE A 44 -5.90 4.74 -6.52
C ILE A 44 -5.22 3.39 -6.23
N GLU A 45 -4.93 2.61 -7.26
CA GLU A 45 -4.12 1.39 -7.16
C GLU A 45 -2.74 1.66 -6.57
N CYS A 46 -2.06 2.73 -6.99
CA CYS A 46 -0.77 3.15 -6.42
C CYS A 46 -0.89 3.54 -4.94
N LEU A 47 -1.98 4.20 -4.54
CA LEU A 47 -2.26 4.53 -3.13
C LEU A 47 -2.49 3.27 -2.29
N LYS A 48 -3.26 2.30 -2.80
CA LYS A 48 -3.40 0.99 -2.15
C LYS A 48 -2.04 0.30 -2.03
N TYR A 49 -1.32 0.15 -3.14
CA TYR A 49 -0.03 -0.54 -3.18
C TYR A 49 0.99 0.07 -2.23
N ILE A 50 1.15 1.40 -2.22
CA ILE A 50 2.15 2.02 -1.35
C ILE A 50 1.79 1.83 0.12
N THR A 51 0.50 1.94 0.49
CA THR A 51 0.04 1.87 1.88
C THR A 51 -0.08 0.46 2.44
N THR A 52 -0.37 -0.55 1.61
CA THR A 52 -0.63 -1.92 2.07
C THR A 52 0.38 -2.96 1.58
N GLY A 53 1.13 -2.65 0.51
CA GLY A 53 2.03 -3.56 -0.17
C GLY A 53 1.36 -4.50 -1.18
N ASP A 54 0.02 -4.55 -1.20
CA ASP A 54 -0.72 -5.47 -2.05
C ASP A 54 -0.83 -4.93 -3.47
N LEU A 55 -0.59 -5.80 -4.44
CA LEU A 55 -0.79 -5.46 -5.85
C LEU A 55 -2.29 -5.44 -6.19
N PRO A 56 -2.70 -4.64 -7.19
CA PRO A 56 -4.06 -4.70 -7.70
C PRO A 56 -4.45 -6.09 -8.21
N PRO A 57 -5.75 -6.41 -8.30
CA PRO A 57 -6.19 -7.67 -8.89
C PRO A 57 -5.71 -7.78 -10.34
N ASN A 58 -5.58 -9.02 -10.82
CA ASN A 58 -5.22 -9.32 -12.21
C ASN A 58 -3.85 -8.79 -12.67
N THR A 59 -2.91 -8.51 -11.76
CA THR A 59 -1.55 -8.05 -12.10
C THR A 59 -0.47 -9.14 -12.05
N LYS A 60 -0.86 -10.43 -12.08
CA LYS A 60 0.09 -11.55 -12.12
C LYS A 60 1.05 -11.38 -13.31
N GLY A 61 2.32 -11.73 -13.12
CA GLY A 61 3.34 -11.63 -14.18
C GLY A 61 3.88 -10.21 -14.43
N GLY A 62 3.51 -9.21 -13.63
CA GLY A 62 4.09 -7.87 -13.71
C GLY A 62 3.25 -6.84 -14.47
N ALA A 63 1.98 -7.13 -14.78
CA ALA A 63 1.09 -6.23 -15.52
C ALA A 63 0.74 -4.90 -14.79
N PHE A 64 1.18 -4.73 -13.54
CA PHE A 64 1.11 -3.46 -12.84
C PHE A 64 2.24 -2.49 -13.27
N VAL A 65 3.41 -3.02 -13.62
CA VAL A 65 4.53 -2.22 -14.11
C VAL A 65 4.32 -1.93 -15.59
N HIS A 66 4.78 -0.76 -16.04
CA HIS A 66 4.74 -0.38 -17.45
C HIS A 66 5.46 -1.44 -18.30
N ASP A 67 4.83 -1.83 -19.41
CA ASP A 67 5.29 -2.96 -20.21
C ASP A 67 6.66 -2.66 -20.86
N PRO A 68 7.69 -3.50 -20.68
CA PRO A 68 8.99 -3.28 -21.30
C PRO A 68 8.96 -3.25 -22.84
N GLY A 69 8.06 -4.01 -23.46
CA GLY A 69 7.87 -3.99 -24.91
C GLY A 69 7.34 -2.65 -25.40
N MET A 70 6.40 -2.03 -24.68
CA MET A 70 5.91 -0.68 -24.98
C MET A 70 6.97 0.40 -24.76
N ALA A 71 7.82 0.25 -23.74
CA ALA A 71 8.94 1.15 -23.50
C ALA A 71 10.10 0.96 -24.50
N GLY A 72 10.12 -0.12 -25.28
CA GLY A 72 11.27 -0.48 -26.12
C GLY A 72 12.50 -0.91 -25.30
N GLU A 73 12.30 -1.28 -24.04
CA GLU A 73 13.36 -1.63 -23.09
C GLU A 73 13.32 -3.13 -22.74
N SER A 74 14.45 -3.69 -22.32
CA SER A 74 14.50 -5.07 -21.81
C SER A 74 14.01 -5.18 -20.36
N THR A 75 14.05 -4.08 -19.63
CA THR A 75 13.71 -3.99 -18.21
C THR A 75 13.14 -2.63 -17.91
N VAL A 76 12.02 -2.58 -17.18
CA VAL A 76 11.40 -1.35 -16.70
C VAL A 76 11.41 -1.33 -15.19
N MET A 77 11.75 -0.16 -14.64
CA MET A 77 11.76 0.11 -13.20
C MET A 77 10.56 0.97 -12.84
N ALA A 78 9.77 0.50 -11.88
CA ALA A 78 8.62 1.22 -11.35
C ALA A 78 8.92 1.78 -9.97
N GLU A 79 8.39 2.96 -9.67
CA GLU A 79 8.48 3.56 -8.35
C GLU A 79 7.19 4.31 -8.01
N VAL A 80 6.68 4.07 -6.80
CA VAL A 80 5.62 4.86 -6.19
C VAL A 80 6.20 5.52 -4.94
N LEU A 81 6.01 6.84 -4.82
CA LEU A 81 6.41 7.64 -3.66
C LEU A 81 5.18 8.29 -3.06
N LEU A 82 5.02 8.21 -1.74
CA LEU A 82 3.95 8.87 -1.01
C LEU A 82 4.53 9.73 0.09
N ARG A 83 4.25 11.02 0.03
CA ARG A 83 4.45 11.94 1.14
C ARG A 83 3.17 12.07 1.93
N PHE A 84 3.27 11.94 3.25
CA PHE A 84 2.14 12.02 4.15
C PHE A 84 2.55 12.54 5.53
N LYS A 85 1.57 12.97 6.31
CA LYS A 85 1.70 13.36 7.71
C LYS A 85 1.09 12.26 8.56
N ASN A 86 1.84 11.75 9.54
CA ASN A 86 1.33 10.71 10.44
C ASN A 86 0.37 11.27 11.50
N ALA A 87 -0.20 10.39 12.31
CA ALA A 87 -1.09 10.75 13.42
C ALA A 87 -0.44 11.72 14.44
N ALA A 88 0.87 11.60 14.65
CA ALA A 88 1.67 12.47 15.53
C ALA A 88 2.03 13.83 14.89
N GLY A 89 1.65 14.06 13.63
CA GLY A 89 1.91 15.28 12.90
C GLY A 89 3.28 15.38 12.22
N THR A 90 4.08 14.32 12.26
CA THR A 90 5.39 14.25 11.59
C THR A 90 5.21 13.95 10.10
N LYS A 91 5.97 14.66 9.26
CA LYS A 91 6.02 14.40 7.81
C LYS A 91 6.92 13.19 7.52
N LEU A 92 6.43 12.29 6.69
CA LEU A 92 7.07 11.05 6.28
C LEU A 92 7.04 10.92 4.76
N VAL A 93 7.96 10.11 4.22
CA VAL A 93 7.90 9.63 2.84
C VAL A 93 8.11 8.13 2.80
N ALA A 94 7.21 7.45 2.10
CA ALA A 94 7.32 6.06 1.70
C ALA A 94 7.73 5.97 0.22
N SER A 95 8.54 4.96 -0.13
CA SER A 95 8.90 4.57 -1.49
C SER A 95 8.73 3.07 -1.63
N ARG A 96 8.05 2.62 -2.69
CA ARG A 96 8.03 1.21 -3.11
C ARG A 96 8.47 1.10 -4.56
N ARG A 97 9.28 0.09 -4.84
CA ARG A 97 9.92 -0.10 -6.14
C ARG A 97 9.69 -1.51 -6.66
N LEU A 98 9.43 -1.59 -7.96
CA LEU A 98 9.25 -2.83 -8.70
C LEU A 98 10.16 -2.82 -9.92
N GLN A 99 10.48 -4.00 -10.42
CA GLN A 99 11.18 -4.17 -11.68
C GLN A 99 10.47 -5.25 -12.47
N VAL A 100 10.21 -5.00 -13.76
CA VAL A 100 9.79 -6.05 -14.70
C VAL A 100 10.82 -6.17 -15.80
N SER A 101 11.29 -7.39 -16.02
CA SER A 101 12.24 -7.71 -17.09
C SER A 101 11.63 -8.70 -18.06
N ARG A 102 11.90 -8.50 -19.35
CA ARG A 102 11.52 -9.44 -20.40
C ARG A 102 12.65 -10.45 -20.59
N ARG A 103 12.38 -11.73 -20.32
CA ARG A 103 13.33 -12.80 -20.61
C ARG A 103 13.11 -13.31 -22.03
N LYS A 104 14.21 -13.58 -22.76
CA LYS A 104 14.14 -14.32 -24.02
C LYS A 104 13.56 -15.71 -23.69
N ASN A 105 12.35 -15.98 -24.18
CA ASN A 105 11.63 -17.27 -24.09
C ASN A 105 10.90 -17.62 -22.78
N ALA A 106 10.80 -16.72 -21.79
CA ALA A 106 10.17 -17.04 -20.49
C ALA A 106 9.14 -16.00 -20.00
N GLY A 107 8.60 -15.18 -20.91
CA GLY A 107 7.63 -14.14 -20.58
C GLY A 107 8.22 -13.00 -19.73
N LEU A 108 7.33 -12.25 -19.06
CA LEU A 108 7.68 -11.18 -18.14
C LEU A 108 7.99 -11.74 -16.75
N THR A 109 9.05 -11.23 -16.11
CA THR A 109 9.40 -11.56 -14.72
C THR A 109 9.39 -10.30 -13.89
N MET A 110 8.56 -10.28 -12.84
CA MET A 110 8.50 -9.18 -11.87
C MET A 110 9.38 -9.46 -10.66
N LYS A 111 10.06 -8.44 -10.15
CA LYS A 111 10.77 -8.43 -8.88
C LYS A 111 10.36 -7.24 -8.05
N THR A 112 10.15 -7.47 -6.75
CA THR A 112 10.01 -6.38 -5.77
C THR A 112 11.39 -5.98 -5.30
N LEU A 113 11.68 -4.68 -5.34
CA LEU A 113 12.95 -4.11 -4.89
C LEU A 113 12.79 -3.55 -3.48
N GLU A 114 13.91 -3.11 -2.90
CA GLU A 114 13.92 -2.48 -1.58
C GLU A 114 13.03 -1.23 -1.55
N GLY A 115 12.08 -1.21 -0.63
CA GLY A 115 11.25 -0.05 -0.32
C GLY A 115 11.90 0.77 0.79
N THR A 116 11.47 2.02 0.99
CA THR A 116 11.96 2.83 2.12
C THR A 116 10.82 3.58 2.78
N LEU A 117 10.85 3.67 4.11
CA LEU A 117 10.02 4.56 4.91
C LEU A 117 10.94 5.45 5.72
N SER A 118 10.79 6.77 5.60
CA SER A 118 11.71 7.73 6.22
C SER A 118 11.01 9.02 6.64
N TYR A 119 11.61 9.71 7.60
CA TYR A 119 11.18 11.06 7.95
C TYR A 119 11.41 12.04 6.80
N HIS A 120 10.51 12.99 6.62
CA HIS A 120 10.63 14.08 5.67
C HIS A 120 11.05 15.34 6.42
N ASP A 121 12.36 15.51 6.59
CA ASP A 121 12.91 16.74 7.15
C ASP A 121 12.76 17.88 6.14
N ASP A 122 11.79 18.76 6.40
CA ASP A 122 11.49 19.94 5.58
C ASP A 122 12.41 21.14 5.92
N LYS A 123 13.48 20.92 6.71
CA LYS A 123 14.35 21.99 7.18
C LYS A 123 15.42 22.29 6.15
N ARG A 124 15.23 23.43 5.50
CA ARG A 124 16.18 24.25 4.72
C ARG A 124 17.45 24.68 5.50
N SER A 125 17.93 23.93 6.49
CA SER A 125 19.03 24.33 7.36
C SER A 125 19.99 23.18 7.63
N THR A 126 21.27 23.49 7.43
CA THR A 126 22.49 22.77 7.83
C THR A 126 22.81 21.47 7.09
N GLN A 127 24.00 21.47 6.48
CA GLN A 127 24.64 20.48 5.58
C GLN A 127 24.75 19.02 6.08
N ASN A 128 23.96 18.56 7.05
CA ASN A 128 24.11 17.20 7.57
C ASN A 128 22.83 16.56 8.11
N SER A 129 21.64 17.03 7.72
CA SER A 129 20.38 16.37 8.11
C SER A 129 20.16 15.12 7.25
N LYS A 130 20.85 14.03 7.62
CA LYS A 130 20.66 12.70 7.05
C LYS A 130 19.23 12.25 7.34
N ARG A 131 18.42 12.10 6.29
CA ARG A 131 17.05 11.60 6.34
C ARG A 131 16.99 10.35 7.22
N ARG A 132 16.34 10.43 8.38
CA ARG A 132 16.26 9.28 9.29
C ARG A 132 15.34 8.23 8.70
N THR A 133 15.91 7.07 8.36
CA THR A 133 15.17 5.92 7.84
C THR A 133 14.51 5.18 8.99
N ILE A 134 13.23 4.85 8.82
CA ILE A 134 12.43 4.04 9.75
C ILE A 134 12.55 2.57 9.38
N SER A 135 12.37 2.24 8.11
CA SER A 135 12.56 0.88 7.60
C SER A 135 12.97 0.91 6.13
N THR A 136 13.71 -0.13 5.73
CA THR A 136 13.98 -0.44 4.32
C THR A 136 13.45 -1.81 3.88
N LYS A 137 12.82 -2.57 4.79
CA LYS A 137 12.27 -3.88 4.46
C LYS A 137 10.81 -3.75 4.07
N CYS A 138 10.46 -4.25 2.89
CA CYS A 138 9.08 -4.17 2.38
C CYS A 138 8.06 -4.80 3.36
N ALA A 139 8.40 -5.94 3.96
CA ALA A 139 7.52 -6.61 4.93
C ALA A 139 7.25 -5.78 6.20
N GLU A 140 8.23 -4.99 6.65
CA GLU A 140 8.05 -4.07 7.78
C GLU A 140 7.21 -2.85 7.36
N MET A 141 7.37 -2.37 6.12
CA MET A 141 6.56 -1.27 5.61
C MET A 141 5.05 -1.60 5.53
N ASP A 142 4.70 -2.86 5.28
CA ASP A 142 3.31 -3.34 5.20
C ASP A 142 2.56 -3.17 6.54
N SER A 143 3.28 -3.18 7.67
CA SER A 143 2.71 -2.94 9.00
C SER A 143 2.94 -1.51 9.51
N GLU A 144 4.13 -0.94 9.25
CA GLU A 144 4.52 0.38 9.74
C GLU A 144 3.75 1.52 9.08
N LEU A 145 3.46 1.43 7.77
CA LEU A 145 2.80 2.52 7.06
C LEU A 145 1.33 2.68 7.52
N PRO A 146 0.51 1.62 7.59
CA PRO A 146 -0.82 1.70 8.21
C PRO A 146 -0.77 2.23 9.65
N ARG A 147 0.21 1.77 10.45
CA ARG A 147 0.43 2.22 11.83
C ARG A 147 0.69 3.74 11.92
N HIS A 148 1.50 4.29 11.01
CA HIS A 148 1.75 5.73 10.96
C HIS A 148 0.55 6.54 10.46
N LEU A 149 -0.25 6.00 9.54
CA LEU A 149 -1.52 6.61 9.14
C LEU A 149 -2.57 6.55 10.26
N GLY A 150 -2.42 5.63 11.21
CA GLY A 150 -3.39 5.41 12.29
C GLY A 150 -4.64 4.67 11.81
N ILE A 151 -4.52 3.89 10.74
CA ILE A 151 -5.62 3.18 10.08
C ILE A 151 -5.19 1.72 9.87
N SER A 152 -6.07 0.75 10.11
CA SER A 152 -5.73 -0.66 9.88
C SER A 152 -5.54 -0.95 8.39
N LYS A 153 -4.71 -1.96 8.07
CA LYS A 153 -4.50 -2.42 6.69
C LYS A 153 -5.84 -2.77 6.02
N ALA A 154 -6.73 -3.46 6.73
CA ALA A 154 -8.04 -3.86 6.22
C ALA A 154 -8.93 -2.67 5.83
N ILE A 155 -8.90 -1.57 6.59
CA ILE A 155 -9.66 -0.36 6.24
C ILE A 155 -9.05 0.35 5.02
N LEU A 156 -7.72 0.43 4.95
CA LEU A 156 -7.03 0.99 3.77
C LEU A 156 -7.38 0.21 2.50
N GLU A 157 -7.43 -1.12 2.58
CA GLU A 157 -7.69 -2.01 1.46
C GLU A 157 -9.18 -2.09 1.08
N ASN A 158 -10.08 -2.33 2.03
CA ASN A 158 -11.48 -2.63 1.74
C ASN A 158 -12.39 -1.40 1.71
N VAL A 159 -11.94 -0.27 2.27
CA VAL A 159 -12.78 0.93 2.44
C VAL A 159 -12.18 2.16 1.74
N ILE A 160 -10.95 2.55 2.08
CA ILE A 160 -10.37 3.83 1.62
C ILE A 160 -9.86 3.74 0.18
N PHE A 161 -9.04 2.73 -0.12
CA PHE A 161 -8.48 2.49 -1.45
C PHE A 161 -9.02 1.18 -2.04
N CYS A 162 -10.32 0.96 -1.84
CA CYS A 162 -11.02 -0.19 -2.42
C CYS A 162 -10.87 -0.17 -3.94
N HIS A 163 -10.56 -1.34 -4.50
CA HIS A 163 -10.39 -1.46 -5.94
C HIS A 163 -11.74 -1.27 -6.65
N GLN A 164 -11.74 -0.64 -7.82
CA GLN A 164 -12.96 -0.32 -8.56
C GLN A 164 -13.82 -1.57 -8.82
N GLU A 165 -13.20 -2.68 -9.23
CA GLU A 165 -13.88 -3.96 -9.49
C GLU A 165 -14.47 -4.61 -8.23
N ASP A 166 -14.00 -4.21 -7.05
CA ASP A 166 -14.37 -4.77 -5.74
C ASP A 166 -15.22 -3.79 -4.92
N SER A 167 -15.58 -2.64 -5.47
CA SER A 167 -16.31 -1.57 -4.78
C SER A 167 -17.70 -1.98 -4.29
N ASN A 168 -18.32 -2.96 -4.95
CA ASN A 168 -19.64 -3.49 -4.61
C ASN A 168 -19.59 -4.64 -3.60
N TRP A 169 -18.44 -4.90 -2.96
CA TRP A 169 -18.31 -5.96 -1.97
C TRP A 169 -19.34 -5.95 -0.83
N PRO A 170 -19.92 -4.81 -0.39
CA PRO A 170 -20.98 -4.83 0.62
C PRO A 170 -22.25 -5.55 0.15
N LEU A 171 -22.42 -5.72 -1.16
CA LEU A 171 -23.53 -6.42 -1.81
C LEU A 171 -23.16 -7.85 -2.25
N SER A 172 -21.95 -8.31 -1.91
CA SER A 172 -21.50 -9.67 -2.23
C SER A 172 -22.24 -10.72 -1.39
N GLU A 173 -22.08 -11.99 -1.77
CA GLU A 173 -22.64 -13.12 -1.05
C GLU A 173 -22.21 -13.14 0.45
N PRO A 174 -23.02 -13.72 1.34
CA PRO A 174 -22.80 -13.65 2.79
C PRO A 174 -21.40 -14.09 3.25
N GLY A 175 -20.78 -15.05 2.56
CA GLY A 175 -19.43 -15.53 2.88
C GLY A 175 -18.35 -14.47 2.67
N THR A 176 -18.33 -13.82 1.51
CA THR A 176 -17.37 -12.76 1.17
C THR A 176 -17.59 -11.52 2.03
N LEU A 177 -18.86 -11.14 2.22
CA LEU A 177 -19.24 -10.04 3.10
C LEU A 177 -18.74 -10.26 4.54
N LYS A 178 -19.02 -11.44 5.11
CA LYS A 178 -18.58 -11.79 6.46
C LYS A 178 -17.06 -11.75 6.59
N LYS A 179 -16.34 -12.29 5.61
CA LYS A 179 -14.88 -12.30 5.60
C LYS A 179 -14.30 -10.87 5.69
N LYS A 180 -14.79 -9.95 4.87
CA LYS A 180 -14.34 -8.55 4.89
C LYS A 180 -14.69 -7.84 6.20
N PHE A 181 -15.87 -8.11 6.76
CA PHE A 181 -16.22 -7.58 8.09
C PHE A 181 -15.30 -8.12 9.19
N ASP A 182 -15.01 -9.43 9.19
CA ASP A 182 -14.10 -10.04 10.18
C ASP A 182 -12.68 -9.44 10.07
N GLU A 183 -12.21 -9.16 8.85
CA GLU A 183 -10.94 -8.49 8.59
C GLU A 183 -10.92 -7.03 9.08
N ILE A 184 -11.99 -6.26 8.81
CA ILE A 184 -12.12 -4.85 9.22
C ILE A 184 -12.18 -4.72 10.75
N PHE A 185 -12.96 -5.58 11.42
CA PHE A 185 -13.16 -5.52 12.86
C PHE A 185 -12.09 -6.28 13.66
N GLU A 186 -11.14 -6.94 12.98
CA GLU A 186 -10.12 -7.81 13.59
C GLU A 186 -10.70 -8.80 14.63
N ALA A 187 -11.95 -9.22 14.44
CA ALA A 187 -12.74 -9.98 15.42
C ALA A 187 -12.07 -11.32 15.77
N THR A 188 -11.27 -11.87 14.85
CA THR A 188 -10.49 -13.09 15.04
C THR A 188 -9.49 -12.98 16.18
N LYS A 189 -8.80 -11.84 16.35
CA LYS A 189 -7.82 -11.65 17.44
C LYS A 189 -8.52 -11.64 18.79
N LEU A 190 -9.65 -10.94 18.89
CA LEU A 190 -10.47 -10.89 20.10
C LEU A 190 -11.02 -12.27 20.46
N THR A 191 -11.50 -13.02 19.47
CA THR A 191 -12.02 -14.38 19.66
C THR A 191 -10.94 -15.35 20.14
N LEU A 192 -9.74 -15.29 19.56
CA LEU A 192 -8.59 -16.09 19.99
C LEU A 192 -8.15 -15.74 21.42
N PHE A 193 -8.10 -14.44 21.75
CA PHE A 193 -7.76 -13.98 23.09
C PHE A 193 -8.79 -14.44 24.13
N LEU A 194 -10.09 -14.35 23.83
CA LEU A 194 -11.15 -14.87 24.68
C LEU A 194 -11.04 -16.39 24.88
N ASN A 195 -10.74 -17.14 23.82
CA ASN A 195 -10.52 -18.58 23.92
C ASN A 195 -9.29 -18.94 24.77
N TYR A 196 -8.23 -18.15 24.66
CA TYR A 196 -7.03 -18.29 25.51
C TYR A 196 -7.36 -18.02 26.99
N LEU A 197 -8.07 -16.93 27.30
CA LEU A 197 -8.52 -16.62 28.66
C LEU A 197 -9.40 -17.74 29.23
N LYS A 198 -10.36 -18.27 28.45
CA LYS A 198 -11.20 -19.41 28.86
C LYS A 198 -10.37 -20.64 29.20
N LYS A 199 -9.31 -20.93 28.43
CA LYS A 199 -8.37 -22.03 28.72
C LYS A 199 -7.60 -21.82 30.03
N ILE A 200 -7.15 -20.59 30.32
CA ILE A 200 -6.50 -20.28 31.60
C ILE A 200 -7.46 -20.45 32.77
N CYS A 201 -8.67 -19.92 32.68
CA CYS A 201 -9.67 -20.05 33.74
C CYS A 201 -10.00 -21.52 34.02
N LYS A 202 -10.17 -22.35 32.98
CA LYS A 202 -10.36 -23.80 33.15
C LYS A 202 -9.16 -24.48 33.84
N LYS A 203 -7.93 -24.10 33.52
CA LYS A 203 -6.72 -24.64 34.19
C LYS A 203 -6.62 -24.22 35.66
N LYS A 204 -7.03 -23.00 36.02
CA LYS A 204 -7.01 -22.51 37.42
C LYS A 204 -8.09 -23.13 38.31
N ILE A 205 -9.19 -23.61 37.73
CA ILE A 205 -10.28 -24.28 38.46
C ILE A 205 -9.95 -25.75 38.77
N HIS A 206 -8.88 -26.31 38.17
CA HIS A 206 -8.35 -27.64 38.51
C HIS A 206 -6.86 -27.57 38.93
N PRO A 207 -6.51 -26.91 40.05
CA PRO A 207 -5.17 -26.98 40.61
C PRO A 207 -5.08 -28.25 41.48
N GLY A 208 -4.86 -29.41 40.87
CA GLY A 208 -4.64 -30.67 41.58
C GLY A 208 -5.74 -31.71 41.36
N ALA A 209 -5.50 -32.58 40.39
CA ALA A 209 -5.80 -34.01 40.47
C ALA A 209 -4.51 -34.74 40.10
#